data_AF-D4JQZ9-F1
#
_entry.id   AF-D4JQZ9-F1
#
_cell.length_a   1.000
_cell.length_b   1.000
_cell.length_c   1.000
_cell.angle_alpha   90.00
_cell.angle_beta   90.00
_cell.angle_gamma   90.00
#
_symmetry.space_group_name_H-M   'P 1'
#
loop_
_entity.id
_entity.type
_entity.pdbx_description
1 polymer ?
#
loop_
_entity_poly.entity_id
_entity_poly.type
_entity_poly.pdbx_seq_one_letter_code
_entity_poly.pdbx_strand_id
1 'polypeptide(L)'
;MPHSSGGGSHGGGSHHSSSSHSSSHRSSSGGSSSRIRTSRTYFPGARRFVYYRNGVPNYVYSDTDLSKGPSKLRFLMLIFYVPFVLAAFLMIFTSFGVPEKLKVDYNSQIVIQDDANVLGDTTKLGDALEDFFNTTGISPAVMTVYNSDWEDNYTDLEKYAYELYVNRFYDEKHWLIVYSQPKDPDDEFNNWYWEGMQGDDTDSIITSSVAYDFTNDLHKRLLVEGTKVNDAITDSFNALTPTVMKFRFEGETFGIGIFMLLFVCIHAFFMVFFRPNANKYKGAKEVPLDGYYAPPQQTAPQPQSVVMKQASCEYCGGVYTIGSCNACPHCGAPIQPQDYTVPVHNGTSTASTTDTTNTNTH
;
A
#
# COMPACT_ATOMS: atom_id res chain seq x y z
N MET A 1 -27.02 7.07 10.05
CA MET A 1 -27.64 7.01 11.39
C MET A 1 -26.81 7.83 12.34
N PRO A 2 -27.36 8.48 13.38
CA PRO A 2 -26.52 9.29 14.26
C PRO A 2 -25.46 8.46 14.98
N HIS A 3 -24.34 9.10 15.31
CA HIS A 3 -23.25 8.51 16.07
C HIS A 3 -22.67 9.54 17.06
N SER A 4 -21.99 9.03 18.09
CA SER A 4 -21.32 9.90 19.06
C SER A 4 -20.28 10.75 18.33
N SER A 5 -20.26 12.03 18.67
CA SER A 5 -19.21 13.00 18.32
C SER A 5 -18.24 13.23 19.50
N GLY A 6 -18.44 12.52 20.61
CA GLY A 6 -17.68 12.65 21.85
C GLY A 6 -18.47 13.28 22.99
N GLY A 7 -17.91 13.18 24.19
CA GLY A 7 -18.55 13.59 25.44
C GLY A 7 -17.56 13.66 26.60
N GLY A 8 -18.06 13.89 27.81
CA GLY A 8 -17.24 13.97 29.02
C GLY A 8 -18.03 13.98 30.31
N SER A 9 -17.33 13.95 31.44
CA SER A 9 -17.94 13.97 32.78
C SER A 9 -17.05 14.70 33.79
N HIS A 10 -17.62 15.15 34.92
CA HIS A 10 -16.88 15.91 35.93
C HIS A 10 -15.76 15.10 36.60
N GLY A 11 -16.01 13.82 36.87
CA GLY A 11 -15.04 12.90 37.48
C GLY A 11 -14.16 12.12 36.49
N GLY A 12 -14.33 12.34 35.17
CA GLY A 12 -13.68 11.59 34.11
C GLY A 12 -13.05 12.49 33.04
N GLY A 13 -12.38 11.89 32.06
CA GLY A 13 -11.86 12.61 30.90
C GLY A 13 -12.92 12.81 29.81
N SER A 14 -12.62 13.68 28.84
CA SER A 14 -13.32 13.69 27.56
C SER A 14 -13.00 12.43 26.74
N HIS A 15 -13.95 11.99 25.93
CA HIS A 15 -13.76 10.93 24.95
C HIS A 15 -14.25 11.39 23.57
N HIS A 16 -13.71 10.78 22.52
CA HIS A 16 -14.10 11.07 21.14
C HIS A 16 -14.25 9.76 20.37
N SER A 17 -15.21 9.72 19.45
CA SER A 17 -15.38 8.61 18.52
C SER A 17 -14.22 8.58 17.52
N SER A 18 -13.55 7.43 17.38
CA SER A 18 -12.65 7.17 16.26
C SER A 18 -13.07 5.88 15.57
N SER A 19 -13.46 6.00 14.29
CA SER A 19 -13.78 4.86 13.45
C SER A 19 -12.49 4.10 13.11
N SER A 20 -12.19 3.04 13.86
CA SER A 20 -11.07 2.14 13.58
C SER A 20 -11.53 1.00 12.65
N HIS A 21 -11.13 1.08 11.38
CA HIS A 21 -11.27 -0.03 10.44
C HIS A 21 -10.23 -1.12 10.77
N SER A 22 -10.70 -2.26 11.29
CA SER A 22 -9.88 -3.43 11.53
C SER A 22 -9.76 -4.29 10.25
N SER A 23 -8.73 -4.07 9.45
CA SER A 23 -8.39 -4.96 8.33
C SER A 23 -7.55 -6.14 8.81
N SER A 24 -8.13 -7.34 8.77
CA SER A 24 -7.41 -8.60 9.01
C SER A 24 -6.63 -9.02 7.76
N HIS A 25 -5.30 -8.98 7.82
CA HIS A 25 -4.45 -9.46 6.74
C HIS A 25 -4.14 -10.95 6.93
N ARG A 26 -4.66 -11.79 6.04
CA ARG A 26 -4.22 -13.18 5.86
C ARG A 26 -2.97 -13.20 4.99
N SER A 27 -1.86 -13.70 5.52
CA SER A 27 -0.64 -13.94 4.76
C SER A 27 -0.75 -15.25 3.97
N SER A 28 -0.79 -15.11 2.65
CA SER A 28 -0.62 -16.23 1.71
C SER A 28 0.87 -16.41 1.41
N SER A 29 1.39 -17.60 1.71
CA SER A 29 2.68 -18.07 1.22
C SER A 29 2.49 -18.74 -0.15
N GLY A 30 3.39 -18.46 -1.10
CA GLY A 30 3.43 -19.21 -2.35
C GLY A 30 4.03 -18.43 -3.52
N GLY A 31 5.15 -18.93 -4.05
CA GLY A 31 5.73 -18.41 -5.28
C GLY A 31 7.11 -18.99 -5.58
N SER A 32 7.13 -20.25 -6.02
CA SER A 32 8.33 -20.91 -6.56
C SER A 32 8.81 -20.15 -7.80
N SER A 33 9.96 -19.45 -7.70
CA SER A 33 10.56 -18.80 -8.86
C SER A 33 11.33 -19.83 -9.68
N SER A 34 11.06 -19.84 -10.99
CA SER A 34 11.86 -20.53 -11.99
C SER A 34 13.27 -19.93 -12.02
N ARG A 35 14.15 -20.37 -11.11
CA ARG A 35 15.55 -19.95 -11.12
C ARG A 35 16.21 -20.48 -12.37
N ILE A 36 16.76 -19.58 -13.16
CA ILE A 36 17.69 -19.88 -14.25
C ILE A 36 18.76 -20.84 -13.70
N ARG A 37 18.81 -22.08 -14.21
CA ARG A 37 19.82 -23.05 -13.79
C ARG A 37 21.11 -22.72 -14.53
N THR A 38 22.12 -22.29 -13.78
CA THR A 38 23.48 -22.10 -14.29
C THR A 38 24.43 -23.02 -13.53
N SER A 39 25.35 -23.65 -14.25
CA SER A 39 26.36 -24.54 -13.67
C SER A 39 27.71 -24.33 -14.35
N ARG A 40 28.80 -24.57 -13.60
CA ARG A 40 30.15 -24.67 -14.17
C ARG A 40 30.39 -26.00 -14.88
N THR A 41 29.55 -26.99 -14.60
CA THR A 41 29.56 -28.32 -15.20
C THR A 41 28.33 -28.53 -16.07
N TYR A 42 28.47 -29.34 -17.11
CA TYR A 42 27.36 -29.69 -17.99
C TYR A 42 26.23 -30.37 -17.21
N PHE A 43 24.99 -30.13 -17.65
CA PHE A 43 23.81 -30.87 -17.22
C PHE A 43 22.90 -31.14 -18.43
N PRO A 44 22.07 -32.20 -18.40
CA PRO A 44 21.21 -32.56 -19.53
C PRO A 44 20.34 -31.39 -19.98
N GLY A 45 20.35 -31.10 -21.29
CA GLY A 45 19.60 -29.99 -21.89
C GLY A 45 20.26 -28.60 -21.77
N ALA A 46 21.48 -28.50 -21.22
CA ALA A 46 22.19 -27.23 -21.11
C ALA A 46 22.92 -26.84 -22.40
N ARG A 47 22.94 -25.54 -22.68
CA ARG A 47 23.79 -24.90 -23.70
C ARG A 47 25.02 -24.27 -23.05
N ARG A 48 26.13 -24.19 -23.79
CA ARG A 48 27.41 -23.64 -23.31
C ARG A 48 27.54 -22.18 -23.74
N PHE A 49 27.82 -21.30 -22.79
CA PHE A 49 28.06 -19.88 -23.04
C PHE A 49 29.47 -19.50 -22.57
N VAL A 50 30.16 -18.67 -23.35
CA VAL A 50 31.42 -18.04 -22.96
C VAL A 50 31.18 -16.58 -22.60
N TYR A 51 31.74 -16.14 -21.48
CA TYR A 51 31.77 -14.73 -21.07
C TYR A 51 33.16 -14.36 -20.58
N TYR A 52 33.54 -13.09 -20.71
CA TYR A 52 34.87 -12.61 -20.33
C TYR A 52 34.80 -11.88 -18.99
N ARG A 53 35.70 -12.24 -18.07
CA ARG A 53 35.91 -11.51 -16.82
C ARG A 53 37.39 -11.16 -16.71
N ASN A 54 37.72 -9.89 -16.61
CA ASN A 54 39.10 -9.39 -16.58
C ASN A 54 39.95 -9.91 -17.76
N GLY A 55 39.37 -9.98 -18.95
CA GLY A 55 40.06 -10.46 -20.15
C GLY A 55 40.21 -11.99 -20.27
N VAL A 56 39.75 -12.76 -19.28
CA VAL A 56 39.87 -14.23 -19.30
C VAL A 56 38.53 -14.88 -19.72
N PRO A 57 38.53 -15.82 -20.68
CA PRO A 57 37.33 -16.55 -21.06
C PRO A 57 36.86 -17.48 -19.93
N ASN A 58 35.58 -17.41 -19.59
CA ASN A 58 34.92 -18.25 -18.60
C ASN A 58 33.72 -18.95 -19.24
N TYR A 59 33.55 -20.24 -18.97
CA TYR A 59 32.45 -21.04 -19.51
C TYR A 59 31.38 -21.28 -18.46
N VAL A 60 30.12 -21.22 -18.88
CA VAL A 60 28.95 -21.55 -18.06
C VAL A 60 27.94 -22.35 -18.89
N TYR A 61 27.31 -23.33 -18.25
CA TYR A 61 26.23 -24.10 -18.84
C TYR A 61 24.89 -23.57 -18.32
N SER A 62 23.93 -23.34 -19.20
CA SER A 62 22.57 -22.92 -18.82
C SER A 62 21.51 -23.50 -19.75
N ASP A 63 20.34 -23.78 -19.19
CA ASP A 63 19.12 -24.15 -19.91
C ASP A 63 18.47 -22.95 -20.61
N THR A 64 18.81 -21.73 -20.18
CA THR A 64 18.26 -20.47 -20.70
C THR A 64 19.29 -19.69 -21.49
N ASP A 65 18.81 -18.82 -22.39
CA ASP A 65 19.68 -18.10 -23.31
C ASP A 65 20.31 -16.91 -22.60
N LEU A 66 21.57 -17.05 -22.21
CA LEU A 66 22.29 -16.00 -21.48
C LEU A 66 22.72 -14.83 -22.39
N SER A 67 22.65 -14.99 -23.71
CA SER A 67 22.96 -13.92 -24.67
C SER A 67 21.82 -12.92 -24.82
N LYS A 68 20.59 -13.32 -24.48
CA LYS A 68 19.42 -12.47 -24.55
C LYS A 68 19.38 -11.55 -23.34
N GLY A 69 19.33 -10.24 -23.63
CA GLY A 69 18.95 -9.24 -22.64
C GLY A 69 17.55 -9.54 -22.06
N PRO A 70 17.13 -8.82 -21.03
CA PRO A 70 15.83 -9.07 -20.45
C PRO A 70 14.68 -9.07 -21.43
N SER A 71 13.71 -9.93 -21.12
CA SER A 71 12.39 -9.80 -21.68
C SER A 71 11.82 -8.41 -21.41
N LYS A 72 11.40 -7.73 -22.49
CA LYS A 72 10.62 -6.48 -22.43
C LYS A 72 9.26 -6.70 -21.74
N LEU A 73 8.84 -7.96 -21.56
CA LEU A 73 7.63 -8.34 -20.81
C LEU A 73 7.67 -7.88 -19.34
N ARG A 74 8.84 -7.59 -18.77
CA ARG A 74 8.96 -7.04 -17.41
C ARG A 74 8.30 -5.67 -17.26
N PHE A 75 8.19 -4.90 -18.34
CA PHE A 75 7.46 -3.63 -18.32
C PHE A 75 5.95 -3.83 -18.16
N LEU A 76 5.40 -5.01 -18.50
CA LEU A 76 4.00 -5.34 -18.20
C LEU A 76 3.74 -5.43 -16.69
N MET A 77 4.75 -5.70 -15.86
CA MET A 77 4.60 -5.62 -14.41
C MET A 77 4.27 -4.20 -13.92
N LEU A 78 4.55 -3.15 -14.71
CA LEU A 78 4.18 -1.78 -14.33
C LEU A 78 2.65 -1.60 -14.25
N ILE A 79 1.88 -2.38 -15.01
CA ILE A 79 0.42 -2.37 -14.98
C ILE A 79 -0.11 -2.73 -13.58
N PHE A 80 0.58 -3.62 -12.86
CA PHE A 80 0.22 -4.00 -11.49
C PHE A 80 0.28 -2.82 -10.52
N TYR A 81 1.14 -1.82 -10.76
CA TYR A 81 1.29 -0.65 -9.89
C TYR A 81 0.25 0.43 -10.13
N VAL A 82 -0.45 0.43 -11.27
CA VAL A 82 -1.48 1.42 -11.62
C VAL A 82 -2.51 1.63 -10.51
N PRO A 83 -3.17 0.60 -9.94
CA PRO A 83 -4.13 0.81 -8.85
C PRO A 83 -3.51 1.45 -7.60
N PHE A 84 -2.26 1.13 -7.26
CA PHE A 84 -1.58 1.68 -6.09
C PHE A 84 -1.19 3.15 -6.30
N VAL A 85 -0.76 3.51 -7.51
CA VAL A 85 -0.48 4.91 -7.87
C VAL A 85 -1.77 5.73 -7.84
N LEU A 86 -2.86 5.20 -8.42
CA LEU A 86 -4.17 5.88 -8.38
C LEU A 86 -4.67 6.06 -6.95
N ALA A 87 -4.57 5.04 -6.10
CA ALA A 87 -4.93 5.13 -4.68
C ALA A 87 -4.09 6.17 -3.93
N ALA A 88 -2.77 6.20 -4.16
CA ALA A 88 -1.88 7.19 -3.55
C ALA A 88 -2.25 8.63 -3.97
N PHE A 89 -2.50 8.85 -5.26
CA PHE A 89 -2.97 10.16 -5.75
C PHE A 89 -4.31 10.54 -5.16
N LEU A 90 -5.27 9.61 -5.12
CA LEU A 90 -6.59 9.87 -4.53
C LEU A 90 -6.46 10.29 -3.05
N MET A 91 -5.69 9.56 -2.24
CA MET A 91 -5.44 9.91 -0.84
C MET A 91 -4.81 11.29 -0.68
N ILE A 92 -3.85 11.65 -1.54
CA ILE A 92 -3.24 12.99 -1.53
C ILE A 92 -4.28 14.05 -1.88
N PHE A 93 -5.10 13.86 -2.91
CA PHE A 93 -6.11 14.84 -3.29
C PHE A 93 -7.22 14.99 -2.25
N THR A 94 -7.70 13.88 -1.68
CA THR A 94 -8.74 13.92 -0.64
C THR A 94 -8.22 14.45 0.69
N SER A 95 -6.90 14.50 0.90
CA SER A 95 -6.33 15.12 2.10
C SER A 95 -6.50 16.64 2.15
N PHE A 96 -6.89 17.26 1.04
CA PHE A 96 -7.18 18.68 0.92
C PHE A 96 -8.66 18.90 0.64
N GLY A 97 -9.32 19.70 1.46
CA GLY A 97 -10.74 19.99 1.27
C GLY A 97 -11.16 21.31 1.91
N VAL A 98 -12.08 22.00 1.24
CA VAL A 98 -12.90 23.03 1.87
C VAL A 98 -14.28 22.40 2.05
N PRO A 99 -14.81 22.30 3.27
CA PRO A 99 -16.14 21.76 3.49
C PRO A 99 -17.19 22.54 2.67
N GLU A 100 -18.15 21.85 2.09
CA GLU A 100 -19.29 22.48 1.43
C GLU A 100 -20.42 22.66 2.44
N LYS A 101 -21.07 23.82 2.43
CA LYS A 101 -22.21 24.09 3.32
C LYS A 101 -23.34 23.07 3.03
N LEU A 102 -23.90 22.49 4.08
CA LEU A 102 -24.97 21.52 4.00
C LEU A 102 -26.25 22.16 3.43
N LYS A 103 -26.96 21.40 2.58
CA LYS A 103 -28.22 21.86 1.98
C LYS A 103 -29.34 21.84 3.01
N VAL A 104 -30.08 22.94 3.10
CA VAL A 104 -31.19 23.12 4.03
C VAL A 104 -32.52 22.73 3.36
N ASP A 105 -32.73 21.44 3.19
CA ASP A 105 -33.92 20.80 2.62
C ASP A 105 -34.66 19.92 3.65
N TYR A 106 -34.50 20.24 4.94
CA TYR A 106 -35.02 19.51 6.09
C TYR A 106 -35.60 20.49 7.14
N ASN A 107 -36.16 19.97 8.25
CA ASN A 107 -36.61 20.83 9.34
C ASN A 107 -35.41 21.35 10.13
N SER A 108 -34.98 22.58 9.83
CA SER A 108 -33.75 23.15 10.38
C SER A 108 -33.92 23.90 11.71
N GLN A 109 -34.99 23.62 12.45
CA GLN A 109 -35.27 24.31 13.71
C GLN A 109 -34.16 24.06 14.74
N ILE A 110 -33.57 25.13 15.27
CA ILE A 110 -32.66 25.07 16.42
C ILE A 110 -33.49 24.75 17.66
N VAL A 111 -33.07 23.74 18.40
CA VAL A 111 -33.76 23.26 19.61
C VAL A 111 -32.90 23.55 20.82
N ILE A 112 -33.45 24.29 21.78
CA ILE A 112 -32.89 24.46 23.13
C ILE A 112 -33.97 23.99 24.11
N GLN A 113 -33.70 22.91 24.83
CA GLN A 113 -34.60 22.32 25.81
C GLN A 113 -33.87 22.18 27.15
N ASP A 114 -34.36 22.85 28.19
CA ASP A 114 -33.68 22.94 29.48
C ASP A 114 -34.44 22.20 30.59
N ASP A 115 -34.53 20.87 30.51
CA ASP A 115 -35.29 20.08 31.49
C ASP A 115 -34.55 19.97 32.84
N ALA A 116 -33.22 20.13 32.85
CA ALA A 116 -32.41 20.18 34.06
C ALA A 116 -32.37 21.56 34.73
N ASN A 117 -32.90 22.59 34.06
CA ASN A 117 -32.99 23.98 34.52
C ASN A 117 -31.61 24.62 34.82
N VAL A 118 -30.64 24.40 33.92
CA VAL A 118 -29.22 24.84 34.07
C VAL A 118 -28.79 25.92 33.10
N LEU A 119 -29.60 26.22 32.07
CA LEU A 119 -29.21 27.13 31.00
C LEU A 119 -29.56 28.59 31.33
N GLY A 120 -30.69 28.84 32.00
CA GLY A 120 -31.12 30.19 32.34
C GLY A 120 -31.47 31.04 31.11
N ASP A 121 -30.81 32.19 30.92
CA ASP A 121 -31.00 33.03 29.73
C ASP A 121 -30.24 32.47 28.52
N THR A 122 -30.97 31.89 27.59
CA THR A 122 -30.46 31.19 26.41
C THR A 122 -30.28 32.09 25.19
N THR A 123 -30.44 33.41 25.31
CA THR A 123 -30.36 34.33 24.15
C THR A 123 -29.03 34.19 23.40
N LYS A 124 -27.90 34.27 24.13
CA LYS A 124 -26.56 34.16 23.52
C LYS A 124 -26.27 32.76 22.98
N LEU A 125 -26.81 31.73 23.63
CA LEU A 125 -26.69 30.37 23.15
C LEU A 125 -27.43 30.23 21.82
N GLY A 126 -28.67 30.73 21.74
CA GLY A 126 -29.45 30.79 20.50
C GLY A 126 -28.67 31.47 19.37
N ASP A 127 -28.09 32.63 19.62
CA ASP A 127 -27.28 33.36 18.64
C ASP A 127 -26.08 32.53 18.16
N ALA A 128 -25.33 31.89 19.07
CA ALA A 128 -24.17 31.06 18.73
C ALA A 128 -24.56 29.81 17.91
N LEU A 129 -25.68 29.17 18.25
CA LEU A 129 -26.23 28.04 17.52
C LEU A 129 -26.71 28.47 16.12
N GLU A 130 -27.33 29.65 16.01
CA GLU A 130 -27.77 30.22 14.74
C GLU A 130 -26.60 30.60 13.84
N ASP A 131 -25.53 31.17 14.39
CA ASP A 131 -24.30 31.46 13.66
C ASP A 131 -23.64 30.18 13.13
N PHE A 132 -23.62 29.10 13.93
CA PHE A 132 -23.13 27.80 13.49
C PHE A 132 -23.97 27.24 12.34
N PHE A 133 -25.30 27.28 12.46
CA PHE A 133 -26.22 26.85 11.40
C PHE A 133 -26.07 27.71 10.13
N ASN A 134 -25.97 29.02 10.26
CA ASN A 134 -25.79 29.93 9.13
C ASN A 134 -24.46 29.70 8.41
N THR A 135 -23.44 29.24 9.13
CA THR A 135 -22.13 28.93 8.58
C THR A 135 -22.10 27.57 7.88
N THR A 136 -22.69 26.55 8.51
CA THR A 136 -22.51 25.13 8.11
C THR A 136 -23.71 24.52 7.41
N GLY A 137 -24.92 25.06 7.64
CA GLY A 137 -26.18 24.45 7.24
C GLY A 137 -26.60 23.26 8.10
N ILE A 138 -25.89 22.97 9.19
CA ILE A 138 -26.22 21.92 10.18
C ILE A 138 -27.00 22.55 11.32
N SER A 139 -28.09 21.92 11.75
CA SER A 139 -28.92 22.43 12.85
C SER A 139 -28.45 21.88 14.19
N PRO A 140 -27.78 22.68 15.04
CA PRO A 140 -27.41 22.22 16.35
C PRO A 140 -28.62 22.25 17.30
N ALA A 141 -28.59 21.37 18.29
CA ALA A 141 -29.59 21.27 19.34
C ALA A 141 -28.91 21.08 20.69
N VAL A 142 -29.48 21.67 21.74
CA VAL A 142 -29.03 21.53 23.11
C VAL A 142 -30.20 21.03 23.96
N MET A 143 -29.99 19.93 24.66
CA MET A 143 -30.94 19.37 25.60
C MET A 143 -30.28 19.13 26.94
N THR A 144 -30.92 19.53 28.02
CA THR A 144 -30.45 19.24 29.39
C THR A 144 -31.42 18.28 30.06
N VAL A 145 -30.89 17.32 30.82
CA VAL A 145 -31.66 16.29 31.53
C VAL A 145 -31.08 16.07 32.92
N TYR A 146 -31.82 15.38 33.79
CA TYR A 146 -31.27 14.91 35.03
C TYR A 146 -30.62 13.53 34.87
N ASN A 147 -29.61 13.24 35.70
CA ASN A 147 -28.98 11.91 35.75
C ASN A 147 -30.02 10.80 35.96
N SER A 148 -31.03 11.06 36.82
CA SER A 148 -32.12 10.13 37.08
C SER A 148 -32.98 9.79 35.86
N ASP A 149 -32.93 10.58 34.80
CA ASP A 149 -33.75 10.36 33.61
C ASP A 149 -33.19 9.23 32.73
N TRP A 150 -31.89 8.90 32.89
CA TRP A 150 -31.23 7.89 32.07
C TRP A 150 -30.49 6.81 32.88
N GLU A 151 -29.95 7.10 34.07
CA GLU A 151 -29.13 6.13 34.83
C GLU A 151 -29.87 4.83 35.20
N ASP A 152 -31.21 4.87 35.31
CA ASP A 152 -32.02 3.69 35.62
C ASP A 152 -32.18 2.72 34.44
N ASN A 153 -32.10 3.21 33.20
CA ASN A 153 -32.45 2.47 32.00
C ASN A 153 -31.28 2.30 31.01
N TYR A 154 -30.23 3.11 31.15
CA TYR A 154 -29.09 3.16 30.24
C TYR A 154 -27.77 3.00 31.00
N THR A 155 -26.80 2.37 30.36
CA THR A 155 -25.47 2.16 30.96
C THR A 155 -24.60 3.40 30.92
N ASP A 156 -24.91 4.33 30.03
CA ASP A 156 -24.14 5.54 29.74
C ASP A 156 -25.05 6.58 29.07
N LEU A 157 -24.62 7.84 29.14
CA LEU A 157 -25.35 8.96 28.51
C LEU A 157 -25.36 8.85 26.98
N GLU A 158 -24.36 8.20 26.37
CA GLU A 158 -24.25 8.01 24.91
C GLU A 158 -25.46 7.29 24.33
N LYS A 159 -25.86 6.16 24.92
CA LYS A 159 -27.05 5.42 24.46
C LYS A 159 -28.34 6.20 24.63
N TYR A 160 -28.47 6.93 25.73
CA TYR A 160 -29.63 7.77 25.96
C TYR A 160 -29.70 8.93 24.95
N ALA A 161 -28.56 9.59 24.70
CA ALA A 161 -28.45 10.68 23.72
C ALA A 161 -28.73 10.20 22.29
N TYR A 162 -28.31 8.98 21.94
CA TYR A 162 -28.67 8.35 20.67
C TYR A 162 -30.18 8.19 20.55
N GLU A 163 -30.85 7.65 21.57
CA GLU A 163 -32.31 7.51 21.57
C GLU A 163 -33.04 8.86 21.51
N LEU A 164 -32.55 9.88 22.22
CA LEU A 164 -33.06 11.25 22.10
C LEU A 164 -32.94 11.77 20.67
N TYR A 165 -31.80 11.58 20.02
CA TYR A 165 -31.59 12.03 18.65
C TYR A 165 -32.60 11.40 17.69
N VAL A 166 -32.66 10.06 17.65
CA VAL A 166 -33.50 9.34 16.67
C VAL A 166 -35.00 9.57 16.89
N ASN A 167 -35.42 9.87 18.13
CA ASN A 167 -36.80 10.21 18.44
C ASN A 167 -37.15 11.67 18.12
N ARG A 168 -36.16 12.58 18.15
CA ARG A 168 -36.37 14.00 17.91
C ARG A 168 -36.28 14.38 16.45
N PHE A 169 -35.32 13.80 15.73
CA PHE A 169 -34.95 14.19 14.38
C PHE A 169 -35.21 13.04 13.40
N TYR A 170 -35.86 13.35 12.28
CA TYR A 170 -36.18 12.38 11.22
C TYR A 170 -35.13 12.35 10.09
N ASP A 171 -34.09 13.15 10.22
CA ASP A 171 -32.98 13.30 9.29
C ASP A 171 -31.65 13.20 10.05
N GLU A 172 -30.54 13.22 9.31
CA GLU A 172 -29.19 13.05 9.84
C GLU A 172 -28.38 14.36 9.75
N LYS A 173 -29.07 15.50 9.77
CA LYS A 173 -28.49 16.84 9.54
C LYS A 173 -28.44 17.72 10.79
N HIS A 174 -28.65 17.11 11.96
CA HIS A 174 -28.60 17.75 13.26
C HIS A 174 -27.34 17.37 14.04
N TRP A 175 -26.93 18.25 14.96
CA TRP A 175 -25.90 17.96 15.97
C TRP A 175 -26.45 18.25 17.36
N LEU A 176 -26.75 17.19 18.11
CA LEU A 176 -27.36 17.26 19.43
C LEU A 176 -26.30 17.24 20.52
N ILE A 177 -26.31 18.22 21.42
CA ILE A 177 -25.54 18.24 22.65
C ILE A 177 -26.49 17.96 23.82
N VAL A 178 -26.25 16.86 24.54
CA VAL A 178 -27.00 16.48 25.74
C VAL A 178 -26.14 16.73 26.96
N TYR A 179 -26.60 17.56 27.88
CA TYR A 179 -25.96 17.76 29.20
C TYR A 179 -26.82 17.12 30.30
N SER A 180 -26.17 16.49 31.26
CA SER A 180 -26.85 15.84 32.39
C SER A 180 -26.20 16.23 33.71
N GLN A 181 -27.02 16.42 34.74
CA GLN A 181 -26.56 16.59 36.11
C GLN A 181 -27.53 15.97 37.14
N PRO A 182 -27.14 15.79 38.41
CA PRO A 182 -28.06 15.40 39.48
C PRO A 182 -29.16 16.45 39.70
N LYS A 183 -30.32 16.03 40.22
CA LYS A 183 -31.42 16.95 40.61
C LYS A 183 -31.01 17.92 41.71
N ASP A 184 -30.25 17.39 42.67
CA ASP A 184 -29.67 18.12 43.78
C ASP A 184 -28.15 18.09 43.61
N PRO A 185 -27.57 18.99 42.78
CA PRO A 185 -26.12 19.02 42.57
C PRO A 185 -25.42 19.45 43.86
N ASP A 186 -24.33 18.76 44.20
CA ASP A 186 -23.50 19.10 45.35
C ASP A 186 -22.62 20.31 45.01
N ASP A 187 -22.57 21.28 45.92
CA ASP A 187 -21.82 22.54 45.76
C ASP A 187 -20.30 22.33 45.68
N GLU A 188 -19.77 21.25 46.27
CA GLU A 188 -18.36 20.86 46.26
C GLU A 188 -18.04 19.95 45.06
N PHE A 189 -18.97 19.07 44.67
CA PHE A 189 -18.78 18.19 43.50
C PHE A 189 -20.08 17.87 42.74
N ASN A 190 -20.37 18.63 41.68
CA ASN A 190 -21.49 18.33 40.79
C ASN A 190 -21.14 17.18 39.82
N ASN A 191 -21.76 15.99 39.95
CA ASN A 191 -21.52 14.84 39.08
C ASN A 191 -22.20 14.96 37.70
N TRP A 192 -21.74 15.91 36.89
CA TRP A 192 -22.27 16.16 35.55
C TRP A 192 -21.65 15.26 34.47
N TYR A 193 -22.41 15.08 33.39
CA TYR A 193 -22.04 14.38 32.17
C TYR A 193 -22.50 15.20 30.97
N TRP A 194 -21.86 15.02 29.82
CA TRP A 194 -22.39 15.52 28.56
C TRP A 194 -21.98 14.62 27.40
N GLU A 195 -22.80 14.59 26.35
CA GLU A 195 -22.59 13.82 25.14
C GLU A 195 -23.02 14.62 23.91
N GLY A 196 -22.23 14.60 22.84
CA GLY A 196 -22.62 15.09 21.52
C GLY A 196 -22.99 13.94 20.58
N MET A 197 -24.14 14.03 19.91
CA MET A 197 -24.61 13.09 18.89
C MET A 197 -24.78 13.80 17.55
N GLN A 198 -24.04 13.36 16.53
CA GLN A 198 -24.08 13.94 15.18
C GLN A 198 -24.73 12.97 14.20
N GLY A 199 -25.47 13.49 13.21
CA GLY A 199 -25.98 12.68 12.11
C GLY A 199 -24.93 12.49 11.00
N ASP A 200 -24.97 11.37 10.28
CA ASP A 200 -23.96 11.03 9.25
C ASP A 200 -23.89 12.06 8.11
N ASP A 201 -24.99 12.72 7.75
CA ASP A 201 -24.98 13.75 6.69
C ASP A 201 -24.14 14.98 7.11
N THR A 202 -23.77 15.09 8.38
CA THR A 202 -22.93 16.18 8.90
C THR A 202 -21.43 15.89 8.78
N ASP A 203 -21.00 14.65 8.54
CA ASP A 203 -19.58 14.21 8.65
C ASP A 203 -18.62 14.95 7.73
N SER A 204 -19.10 15.40 6.57
CA SER A 204 -18.30 16.20 5.64
C SER A 204 -17.86 17.55 6.24
N ILE A 205 -18.57 18.02 7.27
CA ILE A 205 -18.27 19.24 8.01
C ILE A 205 -17.83 18.89 9.44
N ILE A 206 -18.56 18.09 10.21
CA ILE A 206 -18.17 17.70 11.57
C ILE A 206 -17.34 16.42 11.50
N THR A 207 -16.08 16.57 11.09
CA THR A 207 -15.13 15.46 11.08
C THR A 207 -14.66 15.13 12.49
N SER A 208 -14.00 13.99 12.67
CA SER A 208 -13.44 13.59 13.97
C SER A 208 -12.53 14.66 14.59
N SER A 209 -11.79 15.44 13.80
CA SER A 209 -10.97 16.55 14.30
C SER A 209 -11.80 17.72 14.82
N VAL A 210 -12.89 18.06 14.12
CA VAL A 210 -13.80 19.16 14.53
C VAL A 210 -14.52 18.77 15.81
N ALA A 211 -15.04 17.54 15.84
CA ALA A 211 -15.70 16.96 17.00
C ALA A 211 -14.74 16.90 18.21
N TYR A 212 -13.49 16.50 17.99
CA TYR A 212 -12.44 16.47 19.01
C TYR A 212 -12.12 17.87 19.56
N ASP A 213 -11.95 18.87 18.69
CA ASP A 213 -11.65 20.24 19.09
C ASP A 213 -12.78 20.83 19.94
N PHE A 214 -14.03 20.66 19.50
CA PHE A 214 -15.21 21.07 20.25
C PHE A 214 -15.31 20.35 21.60
N THR A 215 -15.18 19.03 21.59
CA THR A 215 -15.28 18.19 22.79
C THR A 215 -14.28 18.60 23.85
N ASN A 216 -13.03 18.83 23.46
CA ASN A 216 -11.99 19.25 24.39
C ASN A 216 -12.19 20.68 24.90
N ASP A 217 -12.66 21.60 24.06
CA ASP A 217 -12.94 22.96 24.49
C ASP A 217 -14.13 23.01 25.47
N LEU A 218 -15.24 22.36 25.13
CA LEU A 218 -16.43 22.29 25.99
C LEU A 218 -16.12 21.61 27.32
N HIS A 219 -15.46 20.44 27.30
CA HIS A 219 -15.09 19.74 28.52
C HIS A 219 -14.19 20.60 29.42
N LYS A 220 -13.20 21.31 28.84
CA LYS A 220 -12.34 22.22 29.62
C LYS A 220 -13.14 23.36 30.25
N ARG A 221 -14.09 23.96 29.53
CA ARG A 221 -14.93 25.05 30.06
C ARG A 221 -15.83 24.58 31.19
N LEU A 222 -16.42 23.39 31.06
CA LEU A 222 -17.26 22.80 32.11
C LEU A 222 -16.47 22.44 33.39
N LEU A 223 -15.17 22.21 33.29
CA LEU A 223 -14.29 21.99 34.45
C LEU A 223 -13.92 23.29 35.19
N VAL A 224 -14.13 24.47 34.60
CA VAL A 224 -13.80 25.74 35.25
C VAL A 224 -14.89 26.09 36.26
N GLU A 225 -14.52 26.10 37.54
CA GLU A 225 -15.40 26.45 38.66
C GLU A 225 -16.15 27.78 38.43
N GLY A 226 -17.46 27.77 38.66
CA GLY A 226 -18.33 28.94 38.47
C GLY A 226 -18.77 29.23 37.03
N THR A 227 -18.28 28.46 36.05
CA THR A 227 -18.76 28.57 34.66
C THR A 227 -20.16 28.00 34.54
N LYS A 228 -21.08 28.78 33.97
CA LYS A 228 -22.44 28.30 33.68
C LYS A 228 -22.41 27.38 32.46
N VAL A 229 -23.21 26.32 32.49
CA VAL A 229 -23.35 25.36 31.39
C VAL A 229 -23.68 26.08 30.07
N ASN A 230 -24.61 27.03 30.12
CA ASN A 230 -24.98 27.88 28.99
C ASN A 230 -23.79 28.63 28.38
N ASP A 231 -22.95 29.25 29.22
CA ASP A 231 -21.79 30.02 28.78
C ASP A 231 -20.71 29.09 28.19
N ALA A 232 -20.50 27.92 28.80
CA ALA A 232 -19.56 26.92 28.30
C ALA A 232 -19.93 26.45 26.88
N ILE A 233 -21.19 26.06 26.66
CA ILE A 233 -21.68 25.60 25.35
C ILE A 233 -21.62 26.75 24.33
N THR A 234 -22.11 27.93 24.72
CA THR A 234 -22.09 29.14 23.86
C THR A 234 -20.68 29.46 23.38
N ASP A 235 -19.73 29.53 24.31
CA ASP A 235 -18.36 29.89 23.98
C ASP A 235 -17.66 28.81 23.14
N SER A 236 -17.96 27.53 23.35
CA SER A 236 -17.42 26.45 22.51
C SER A 236 -17.92 26.52 21.08
N PHE A 237 -19.20 26.83 20.85
CA PHE A 237 -19.70 27.10 19.51
C PHE A 237 -19.04 28.35 18.92
N ASN A 238 -18.93 29.44 19.68
CA ASN A 238 -18.28 30.67 19.21
C ASN A 238 -16.79 30.49 18.85
N ALA A 239 -16.09 29.59 19.56
CA ALA A 239 -14.71 29.24 19.23
C ALA A 239 -14.61 28.37 17.97
N LEU A 240 -15.58 27.48 17.73
CA LEU A 240 -15.59 26.55 16.62
C LEU A 240 -16.07 27.17 15.29
N THR A 241 -17.15 27.93 15.31
CA THR A 241 -17.82 28.46 14.10
C THR A 241 -16.86 29.18 13.13
N PRO A 242 -15.91 30.02 13.59
CA PRO A 242 -14.98 30.71 12.68
C PRO A 242 -13.94 29.79 12.01
N THR A 243 -13.77 28.55 12.47
CA THR A 243 -12.76 27.61 11.97
C THR A 243 -13.37 26.43 11.24
N VAL A 244 -14.63 26.07 11.54
CA VAL A 244 -15.26 24.85 11.02
C VAL A 244 -15.30 24.79 9.49
N MET A 245 -15.55 25.89 8.76
CA MET A 245 -15.59 25.86 7.29
C MET A 245 -14.26 26.19 6.60
N LYS A 246 -13.15 26.33 7.34
CA LYS A 246 -11.85 26.65 6.75
C LYS A 246 -11.24 25.45 6.04
N PHE A 247 -10.32 25.73 5.12
CA PHE A 247 -9.51 24.72 4.43
C PHE A 247 -8.88 23.76 5.43
N ARG A 248 -9.01 22.46 5.14
CA ARG A 248 -8.49 21.38 5.96
C ARG A 248 -7.37 20.65 5.24
N PHE A 249 -6.42 20.22 6.05
CA PHE A 249 -5.32 19.38 5.63
C PHE A 249 -5.19 18.20 6.58
N GLU A 250 -5.48 17.00 6.07
CA GLU A 250 -5.26 15.75 6.81
C GLU A 250 -3.84 15.25 6.59
N GLY A 251 -2.93 15.68 7.46
CA GLY A 251 -1.51 15.33 7.36
C GLY A 251 -1.22 13.83 7.40
N GLU A 252 -2.04 13.04 8.10
CA GLU A 252 -1.90 11.58 8.16
C GLU A 252 -2.22 10.94 6.80
N THR A 253 -3.41 11.18 6.25
CA THR A 253 -3.84 10.70 4.93
C THR A 253 -2.87 11.14 3.84
N PHE A 254 -2.44 12.40 3.89
CA PHE A 254 -1.42 12.93 3.00
C PHE A 254 -0.08 12.18 3.14
N GLY A 255 0.39 11.97 4.37
CA GLY A 255 1.62 11.26 4.68
C GLY A 255 1.60 9.81 4.19
N ILE A 256 0.49 9.10 4.39
CA ILE A 256 0.28 7.74 3.89
C ILE A 256 0.33 7.72 2.35
N GLY A 257 -0.35 8.68 1.69
CA GLY A 257 -0.33 8.81 0.24
C GLY A 257 1.08 9.01 -0.33
N ILE A 258 1.87 9.91 0.27
CA ILE A 258 3.27 10.15 -0.12
C ILE A 258 4.14 8.90 0.12
N PHE A 259 4.00 8.26 1.28
CA PHE A 259 4.74 7.04 1.60
C PHE A 259 4.44 5.92 0.60
N MET A 260 3.17 5.71 0.27
CA MET A 260 2.72 4.71 -0.69
C MET A 260 3.33 4.97 -2.07
N LEU A 261 3.30 6.23 -2.53
CA LEU A 261 3.88 6.62 -3.81
C LEU A 261 5.39 6.35 -3.87
N LEU A 262 6.13 6.72 -2.82
CA LEU A 262 7.57 6.47 -2.70
C LEU A 262 7.86 4.97 -2.69
N PHE A 263 7.13 4.20 -1.89
CA PHE A 263 7.27 2.75 -1.81
C PHE A 263 7.03 2.08 -3.17
N VAL A 264 5.94 2.44 -3.85
CA VAL A 264 5.60 1.92 -5.19
C VAL A 264 6.69 2.25 -6.20
N CYS A 265 7.16 3.49 -6.24
CA CYS A 265 8.23 3.91 -7.15
C CYS A 265 9.54 3.15 -6.90
N ILE A 266 9.96 3.03 -5.64
CA ILE A 266 11.17 2.31 -5.26
C ILE A 266 11.02 0.82 -5.60
N HIS A 267 9.91 0.20 -5.20
CA HIS A 267 9.67 -1.22 -5.44
C HIS A 267 9.58 -1.52 -6.95
N ALA A 268 8.87 -0.71 -7.73
CA ALA A 268 8.80 -0.85 -9.18
C ALA A 268 10.20 -0.71 -9.83
N PHE A 269 11.02 0.23 -9.33
CA PHE A 269 12.41 0.37 -9.76
C PHE A 269 13.19 -0.93 -9.54
N PHE A 270 13.05 -1.54 -8.36
CA PHE A 270 13.72 -2.80 -8.05
C PHE A 270 13.24 -3.97 -8.92
N MET A 271 11.94 -4.06 -9.21
CA MET A 271 11.38 -5.15 -10.02
C MET A 271 11.74 -5.05 -11.51
N VAL A 272 11.81 -3.82 -12.04
CA VAL A 272 12.04 -3.59 -13.47
C VAL A 272 13.54 -3.46 -13.77
N PHE A 273 14.26 -2.65 -12.99
CA PHE A 273 15.62 -2.22 -13.31
C PHE A 273 16.69 -2.89 -12.44
N PHE A 274 16.43 -3.13 -11.15
CA PHE A 274 17.44 -3.70 -10.28
C PHE A 274 17.66 -5.20 -10.55
N ARG A 275 18.93 -5.57 -10.72
CA ARG A 275 19.32 -6.96 -10.94
C ARG A 275 20.60 -7.31 -10.22
N PRO A 276 20.50 -8.09 -9.13
CA PRO A 276 21.69 -8.73 -8.60
C PRO A 276 22.23 -9.67 -9.69
N ASN A 277 23.48 -9.47 -10.11
CA ASN A 277 24.24 -10.32 -11.03
C ASN A 277 23.89 -10.29 -12.54
N ALA A 278 23.02 -9.40 -13.05
CA ALA A 278 22.80 -9.32 -14.51
C ALA A 278 24.04 -8.88 -15.31
N ASN A 279 24.98 -8.20 -14.66
CA ASN A 279 26.27 -7.87 -15.26
C ASN A 279 27.23 -9.07 -15.33
N LYS A 280 26.96 -10.18 -14.62
CA LYS A 280 27.88 -11.32 -14.51
C LYS A 280 28.07 -12.05 -15.84
N TYR A 281 27.03 -12.14 -16.65
CA TYR A 281 27.03 -12.81 -17.96
C TYR A 281 26.75 -11.83 -19.11
N LYS A 282 26.91 -10.52 -18.86
CA LYS A 282 26.70 -9.49 -19.89
C LYS A 282 27.66 -9.71 -21.05
N GLY A 283 27.13 -9.88 -22.26
CA GLY A 283 27.94 -10.18 -23.45
C GLY A 283 28.33 -11.65 -23.60
N ALA A 284 27.71 -12.56 -22.84
CA ALA A 284 27.90 -14.00 -23.04
C ALA A 284 27.45 -14.42 -24.44
N LYS A 285 28.27 -15.24 -25.11
CA LYS A 285 27.97 -15.79 -26.44
C LYS A 285 27.83 -17.29 -26.37
N GLU A 286 26.81 -17.82 -27.04
CA GLU A 286 26.65 -19.26 -27.19
C GLU A 286 27.80 -19.81 -28.02
N VAL A 287 28.39 -20.92 -27.55
CA VAL A 287 29.47 -21.62 -28.23
C VAL A 287 29.04 -23.08 -28.43
N PRO A 288 29.32 -23.70 -29.60
CA PRO A 288 28.93 -25.08 -29.86
C PRO A 288 29.42 -26.01 -28.76
N LEU A 289 28.63 -27.02 -28.41
CA LEU A 289 29.14 -28.19 -27.72
C LEU A 289 29.85 -29.02 -28.79
N ASP A 290 31.17 -29.20 -28.67
CA ASP A 290 31.91 -30.03 -29.63
C ASP A 290 31.28 -31.43 -29.66
N GLY A 291 31.18 -32.05 -30.85
CA GLY A 291 30.43 -33.29 -31.12
C GLY A 291 30.89 -34.56 -30.41
N TYR A 292 31.68 -34.44 -29.34
CA TYR A 292 32.24 -35.53 -28.54
C TYR A 292 31.78 -35.46 -27.07
N TYR A 293 30.51 -35.11 -26.82
CA TYR A 293 29.94 -35.28 -25.49
C TYR A 293 29.29 -36.66 -25.36
N ALA A 294 30.10 -37.69 -25.11
CA ALA A 294 29.61 -38.94 -24.56
C ALA A 294 29.36 -38.74 -23.05
N PRO A 295 28.17 -39.07 -22.51
CA PRO A 295 27.95 -39.01 -21.07
C PRO A 295 29.00 -39.88 -20.35
N PRO A 296 29.59 -39.43 -19.24
CA PRO A 296 30.61 -40.19 -18.56
C PRO A 296 30.00 -41.50 -18.03
N GLN A 297 30.47 -42.65 -18.53
CA GLN A 297 30.31 -43.91 -17.83
C GLN A 297 31.03 -43.81 -16.49
N GLN A 298 30.33 -44.17 -15.42
CA GLN A 298 30.81 -44.11 -14.03
C GLN A 298 31.94 -45.13 -13.80
N THR A 299 33.17 -44.73 -14.11
CA THR A 299 34.39 -45.25 -13.51
C THR A 299 35.48 -44.18 -13.68
N ALA A 300 35.91 -43.57 -12.57
CA ALA A 300 36.87 -42.45 -12.50
C ALA A 300 38.31 -42.87 -12.93
N PRO A 301 39.30 -41.95 -13.10
CA PRO A 301 39.30 -40.50 -12.86
C PRO A 301 39.84 -39.62 -14.03
N GLN A 302 39.25 -38.42 -14.18
CA GLN A 302 39.76 -37.17 -14.79
C GLN A 302 38.67 -36.52 -15.68
N PRO A 303 38.31 -35.24 -15.46
CA PRO A 303 37.44 -34.53 -16.38
C PRO A 303 38.24 -34.23 -17.66
N GLN A 304 37.93 -34.91 -18.77
CA GLN A 304 38.41 -34.45 -20.08
C GLN A 304 37.78 -33.09 -20.37
N SER A 305 38.54 -32.03 -20.05
CA SER A 305 38.26 -30.69 -20.52
C SER A 305 38.35 -30.72 -22.04
N VAL A 306 37.22 -30.49 -22.70
CA VAL A 306 37.21 -30.24 -24.13
C VAL A 306 37.90 -28.89 -24.34
N VAL A 307 39.18 -28.92 -24.72
CA VAL A 307 40.01 -27.74 -24.97
C VAL A 307 39.56 -27.13 -26.29
N MET A 308 38.64 -26.16 -26.24
CA MET A 308 38.47 -25.25 -27.37
C MET A 308 39.79 -24.52 -27.60
N LYS A 309 40.29 -24.50 -28.85
CA LYS A 309 41.51 -23.78 -29.19
C LYS A 309 41.32 -22.30 -28.85
N GLN A 310 42.15 -21.80 -27.94
CA GLN A 310 42.25 -20.38 -27.64
C GLN A 310 43.28 -19.76 -28.59
N ALA A 311 42.97 -18.59 -29.12
CA ALA A 311 43.89 -17.81 -29.93
C ALA A 311 44.10 -16.44 -29.29
N SER A 312 45.26 -15.84 -29.54
CA SER A 312 45.55 -14.48 -29.11
C SER A 312 45.27 -13.51 -30.25
N CYS A 313 44.64 -12.38 -29.95
CA CYS A 313 44.46 -11.29 -30.91
C CYS A 313 45.83 -10.72 -31.31
N GLU A 314 46.11 -10.66 -32.61
CA GLU A 314 47.37 -10.12 -33.14
C GLU A 314 47.58 -8.63 -32.80
N TYR A 315 46.49 -7.88 -32.61
CA TYR A 315 46.55 -6.43 -32.37
C TYR A 315 46.74 -6.05 -30.90
N CYS A 316 46.18 -6.83 -29.96
CA CYS A 316 46.18 -6.46 -28.54
C CYS A 316 46.64 -7.57 -27.60
N GLY A 317 47.04 -8.73 -28.13
CA GLY A 317 47.46 -9.91 -27.36
C GLY A 317 46.34 -10.59 -26.56
N GLY A 318 45.10 -10.09 -26.65
CA GLY A 318 43.99 -10.59 -25.85
C GLY A 318 43.52 -11.97 -26.31
N VAL A 319 43.38 -12.90 -25.35
CA VAL A 319 43.00 -14.29 -25.63
C VAL A 319 41.50 -14.41 -25.91
N TYR A 320 41.12 -15.10 -26.97
CA TYR A 320 39.74 -15.39 -27.34
C TYR A 320 39.52 -16.85 -27.71
N THR A 321 38.26 -17.30 -27.70
CA THR A 321 37.89 -18.67 -28.09
C THR A 321 37.63 -18.69 -29.59
N ILE A 322 38.34 -19.55 -30.33
CA ILE A 322 38.16 -19.63 -31.80
C ILE A 322 36.71 -20.06 -32.09
N GLY A 323 36.07 -19.38 -33.05
CA GLY A 323 34.67 -19.62 -33.43
C GLY A 323 33.62 -18.89 -32.59
N SER A 324 33.98 -18.21 -31.50
CA SER A 324 33.01 -17.46 -30.67
C SER A 324 32.78 -16.01 -31.12
N CYS A 325 33.67 -15.45 -31.95
CA CYS A 325 33.68 -14.03 -32.31
C CYS A 325 34.29 -13.79 -33.70
N ASN A 326 33.71 -12.87 -34.51
CA ASN A 326 34.29 -12.42 -35.79
C ASN A 326 35.21 -11.18 -35.63
N ALA A 327 35.27 -10.63 -34.41
CA ALA A 327 36.13 -9.52 -34.02
C ALA A 327 36.60 -9.72 -32.58
N CYS A 328 37.79 -9.22 -32.26
CA CYS A 328 38.43 -9.37 -30.96
C CYS A 328 37.54 -8.78 -29.85
N PRO A 329 37.19 -9.55 -28.81
CA PRO A 329 36.36 -9.06 -27.71
C PRO A 329 37.07 -8.02 -26.82
N HIS A 330 38.39 -7.86 -26.98
CA HIS A 330 39.21 -6.95 -26.17
C HIS A 330 39.43 -5.58 -26.85
N CYS A 331 39.62 -5.55 -28.17
CA CYS A 331 39.93 -4.31 -28.91
C CYS A 331 39.05 -4.05 -30.13
N GLY A 332 38.14 -4.95 -30.48
CA GLY A 332 37.24 -4.81 -31.64
C GLY A 332 37.89 -5.05 -33.00
N ALA A 333 39.19 -5.37 -33.06
CA ALA A 333 39.88 -5.65 -34.31
C ALA A 333 39.31 -6.90 -35.02
N PRO A 334 39.24 -6.92 -36.36
CA PRO A 334 38.74 -8.09 -37.10
C PRO A 334 39.62 -9.32 -36.85
N ILE A 335 39.00 -10.49 -36.72
CA ILE A 335 39.70 -11.78 -36.58
C ILE A 335 39.66 -12.51 -37.93
N GLN A 336 40.80 -13.04 -38.39
CA GLN A 336 40.88 -13.84 -39.60
C GLN A 336 40.09 -15.16 -39.46
N PRO A 337 39.29 -15.57 -40.46
CA PRO A 337 38.62 -16.87 -40.43
C PRO A 337 39.66 -18.00 -40.41
N GLN A 338 39.56 -18.89 -39.42
CA GLN A 338 40.42 -20.07 -39.30
C GLN A 338 39.70 -21.27 -39.92
N ASP A 339 40.34 -21.93 -40.90
CA ASP A 339 39.82 -23.16 -41.53
C ASP A 339 39.72 -24.31 -40.51
N TYR A 340 38.53 -24.88 -40.36
CA TYR A 340 38.34 -26.13 -39.62
C TYR A 340 38.41 -27.29 -40.61
N THR A 341 39.53 -28.02 -40.63
CA THR A 341 39.60 -29.31 -41.31
C THR A 341 39.00 -30.39 -40.41
N VAL A 342 37.82 -30.90 -40.77
CA VAL A 342 37.26 -32.13 -40.21
C VAL A 342 37.94 -33.31 -40.92
N PRO A 343 38.63 -34.23 -40.23
CA PRO A 343 39.14 -35.43 -40.88
C PRO A 343 37.97 -36.33 -41.27
N VAL A 344 37.74 -36.47 -42.58
CA VAL A 344 36.85 -37.48 -43.17
C VAL A 344 37.57 -38.83 -43.08
N HIS A 345 37.09 -39.74 -42.24
CA HIS A 345 37.48 -41.13 -42.32
C HIS A 345 36.72 -41.82 -43.46
N ASN A 346 37.40 -42.07 -44.58
CA ASN A 346 36.97 -43.03 -45.60
C ASN A 346 36.96 -44.43 -44.97
N GLY A 347 35.75 -44.96 -44.73
CA GLY A 347 35.56 -46.35 -44.33
C GLY A 347 35.70 -47.27 -45.54
N THR A 348 36.85 -47.94 -45.65
CA THR A 348 37.00 -49.13 -46.49
C THR A 348 36.21 -50.27 -45.84
N SER A 349 35.00 -50.53 -46.34
CA SER A 349 34.22 -51.71 -45.93
C SER A 349 34.66 -52.93 -46.75
N THR A 350 35.51 -53.76 -46.16
CA THR A 350 35.55 -55.19 -46.46
C THR A 350 34.35 -55.85 -45.76
N ALA A 351 33.37 -56.29 -46.54
CA ALA A 351 32.35 -57.22 -46.07
C ALA A 351 31.99 -58.21 -47.18
N SER A 352 32.55 -59.42 -46.99
CA SER A 352 32.17 -60.71 -47.53
C SER A 352 30.72 -60.84 -47.97
N THR A 353 30.51 -61.18 -49.25
CA THR A 353 29.24 -61.69 -49.76
C THR A 353 29.24 -63.21 -49.60
N THR A 354 28.32 -63.72 -48.78
CA THR A 354 28.02 -65.16 -48.69
C THR A 354 26.78 -65.44 -49.53
N ASP A 355 26.94 -66.39 -50.44
CA ASP A 355 25.91 -66.93 -51.34
C ASP A 355 24.68 -67.45 -50.59
N THR A 356 23.50 -67.24 -51.19
CA THR A 356 22.35 -68.12 -50.98
C THR A 356 21.63 -68.30 -52.31
N THR A 357 21.88 -69.47 -52.91
CA THR A 357 21.26 -70.00 -54.11
C THR A 357 19.81 -70.40 -53.81
N ASN A 358 18.85 -69.78 -54.50
CA ASN A 358 17.48 -70.26 -54.57
C ASN A 358 17.38 -71.35 -55.65
N THR A 359 17.07 -72.59 -55.24
CA THR A 359 16.55 -73.63 -56.13
C THR A 359 15.25 -74.15 -55.53
N ASN A 360 14.14 -73.95 -56.23
CA ASN A 360 13.01 -74.88 -56.27
C ASN A 360 12.16 -74.51 -57.50
N THR A 361 12.24 -75.37 -58.49
CA THR A 361 11.30 -75.49 -59.60
C THR A 361 10.25 -76.55 -59.23
N HIS A 362 9.11 -76.51 -59.94
CA HIS A 362 8.03 -77.49 -60.02
C HIS A 362 8.31 -78.94 -59.60
#